data_AF-A0A9X1AGS7-F1
#
_entry.id   AF-A0A9X1AGS7-F1
#
_cell.length_a   1.000
_cell.length_b   1.000
_cell.length_c   1.000
_cell.angle_alpha   90.00
_cell.angle_beta   90.00
_cell.angle_gamma   90.00
#
_symmetry.space_group_name_H-M   'P 1'
#
loop_
_entity.id
_entity.type
_entity.pdbx_description
1 polymer ?
#
loop_
_entity_poly.entity_id
_entity_poly.type
_entity_poly.pdbx_seq_one_letter_code
_entity_poly.pdbx_strand_id
1 'polypeptide(L)'
;MRFKNRLRLAFRTHIHADRSFAPDAAARAGDDLRMAAGRLDDGSYPVFCSSMLNHAPLGVANYLGPRLAGQPTLLLVWFTWAMRKERQVLRTLTAQRLYRRCHPEHRFVFMCNELEEVALFRENGLNAVFCSHNALADEETFKPVPGVERVYDAFYNAMISPWKRRHLARLVPSAAHVFYESRLTGRRQTAELLKELKRMMPAHHFLNPHDDSRIEKLLWGTINTAMAASATGLCLSAEEGAMYASIEYLLAGLPVVSTPSIGGRHIFGTPETWLTVEPTEEAVRDGVAEMKARNVPPERVRAITLDKVHEHRKRLRACVLVETDGQVDLPEDYGHAVYRGLNNWQRGLDFERMLINDYRGR
;
A
#
# COMPACT_ATOMS: atom_id res chain seq x y z
N MET A 1 36.57 -0.25 -26.14
CA MET A 1 35.56 0.84 -26.16
C MET A 1 34.25 0.50 -26.89
N ARG A 2 34.26 -0.17 -28.06
CA ARG A 2 33.04 -0.43 -28.86
C ARG A 2 31.99 -1.37 -28.22
N PHE A 3 32.39 -2.29 -27.34
CA PHE A 3 31.48 -3.24 -26.68
C PHE A 3 30.62 -2.58 -25.59
N LYS A 4 31.20 -1.69 -24.76
CA LYS A 4 30.47 -0.90 -23.75
C LYS A 4 29.43 0.04 -24.37
N ASN A 5 29.72 0.60 -25.55
CA ASN A 5 28.77 1.46 -26.27
C ASN A 5 27.62 0.67 -26.91
N ARG A 6 27.86 -0.56 -27.41
CA ARG A 6 26.80 -1.44 -27.91
C ARG A 6 25.87 -1.95 -26.80
N LEU A 7 26.42 -2.28 -25.62
CA LEU A 7 25.63 -2.63 -24.44
C LEU A 7 24.79 -1.45 -23.95
N ARG A 8 25.36 -0.25 -23.85
CA ARG A 8 24.60 0.98 -23.52
C ARG A 8 23.49 1.29 -24.53
N LEU A 9 23.75 1.08 -25.83
CA LEU A 9 22.77 1.32 -26.87
C LEU A 9 21.64 0.29 -26.79
N ALA A 10 21.95 -1.00 -26.63
CA ALA A 10 20.98 -2.08 -26.44
C ALA A 10 20.16 -1.93 -25.14
N PHE A 11 20.79 -1.47 -24.05
CA PHE A 11 20.10 -1.16 -22.79
C PHE A 11 19.15 0.03 -22.95
N ARG A 12 19.58 1.07 -23.67
CA ARG A 12 18.73 2.20 -24.07
C ARG A 12 17.58 1.73 -24.94
N THR A 13 17.80 0.89 -25.95
CA THR A 13 16.69 0.40 -26.78
C THR A 13 15.75 -0.52 -26.02
N HIS A 14 16.20 -1.39 -25.12
CA HIS A 14 15.26 -2.25 -24.37
C HIS A 14 14.46 -1.51 -23.28
N ILE A 15 15.06 -0.51 -22.61
CA ILE A 15 14.35 0.31 -21.61
C ILE A 15 13.50 1.40 -22.29
N HIS A 16 13.95 1.97 -23.41
CA HIS A 16 13.20 3.00 -24.14
C HIS A 16 12.21 2.45 -25.20
N ALA A 17 12.38 1.23 -25.73
CA ALA A 17 11.42 0.65 -26.68
C ALA A 17 10.08 0.33 -26.03
N ASP A 18 10.06 0.05 -24.73
CA ASP A 18 8.82 -0.08 -23.96
C ASP A 18 8.20 1.29 -23.59
N ARG A 19 8.94 2.41 -23.74
CA ARG A 19 8.55 3.80 -23.36
C ARG A 19 8.04 4.01 -21.93
N SER A 20 7.83 2.94 -21.15
CA SER A 20 7.43 2.86 -19.74
C SER A 20 8.46 3.46 -18.76
N PHE A 21 9.64 3.85 -19.27
CA PHE A 21 10.73 4.48 -18.51
C PHE A 21 11.23 5.78 -19.14
N ALA A 22 10.59 6.29 -20.18
CA ALA A 22 10.97 7.60 -20.70
C ALA A 22 10.51 8.67 -19.69
N PRO A 23 11.42 9.49 -19.15
CA PRO A 23 11.06 10.55 -18.19
C PRO A 23 10.05 11.55 -18.78
N ASP A 24 9.98 11.62 -20.11
CA ASP A 24 9.13 12.55 -20.88
C ASP A 24 8.02 11.84 -21.66
N ALA A 25 7.79 10.53 -21.47
CA ALA A 25 6.63 9.90 -22.11
C ALA A 25 5.35 10.42 -21.44
N ALA A 26 4.70 11.37 -22.11
CA ALA A 26 3.32 11.73 -21.78
C ALA A 26 2.49 10.45 -21.67
N ALA A 27 1.79 10.30 -20.54
CA ALA A 27 0.87 9.19 -20.33
C ALA A 27 -0.07 9.12 -21.54
N ARG A 28 -0.13 7.96 -22.21
CA ARG A 28 -1.06 7.81 -23.34
C ARG A 28 -2.48 7.91 -22.81
N ALA A 29 -3.35 8.58 -23.56
CA ALA A 29 -4.80 8.52 -23.34
C ALA A 29 -5.27 7.07 -23.53
N GLY A 30 -5.26 6.28 -22.46
CA GLY A 30 -5.50 4.83 -22.46
C GLY A 30 -4.72 4.08 -21.37
N ASP A 31 -3.55 4.58 -20.99
CA ASP A 31 -2.67 4.01 -19.94
C ASP A 31 -2.98 4.58 -18.55
N ASP A 32 -4.23 4.99 -18.35
CA ASP A 32 -4.62 5.68 -17.13
C ASP A 32 -4.73 4.72 -15.94
N LEU A 33 -3.58 4.45 -15.37
CA LEU A 33 -3.42 3.59 -14.23
C LEU A 33 -3.53 4.43 -12.98
N ARG A 34 -4.44 4.00 -12.11
CA ARG A 34 -4.65 4.68 -10.85
C ARG A 34 -3.41 4.54 -9.99
N MET A 35 -2.98 5.64 -9.40
CA MET A 35 -1.90 5.75 -8.45
C MET A 35 -2.44 6.40 -7.17
N ALA A 36 -1.84 6.07 -6.03
CA ALA A 36 -2.07 6.80 -4.80
C ALA A 36 -0.98 7.87 -4.67
N ALA A 37 -1.36 9.13 -4.49
CA ALA A 37 -0.41 10.23 -4.32
C ALA A 37 -1.03 11.41 -3.58
N GLY A 38 -0.18 12.26 -3.01
CA GLY A 38 -0.56 13.55 -2.46
C GLY A 38 0.64 14.44 -2.20
N ARG A 39 0.35 15.69 -1.83
CA ARG A 39 1.36 16.69 -1.46
C ARG A 39 1.40 16.80 0.07
N LEU A 40 2.60 16.88 0.61
CA LEU A 40 2.85 16.92 2.06
C LEU A 40 3.18 18.32 2.59
N ASP A 41 3.39 19.29 1.72
CA ASP A 41 3.71 20.67 2.10
C ASP A 41 2.61 21.64 1.65
N ASP A 42 2.58 22.81 2.28
CA ASP A 42 1.80 23.98 1.88
C ASP A 42 2.68 25.13 1.34
N GLY A 43 3.99 24.90 1.22
CA GLY A 43 5.01 25.91 0.94
C GLY A 43 5.47 25.96 -0.52
N SER A 44 6.61 26.62 -0.72
CA SER A 44 7.23 26.81 -2.05
C SER A 44 8.17 25.67 -2.47
N TYR A 45 8.52 24.77 -1.54
CA TYR A 45 9.34 23.59 -1.82
C TYR A 45 8.43 22.35 -1.91
N PRO A 46 8.06 21.88 -3.11
CA PRO A 46 7.06 20.84 -3.24
C PRO A 46 7.59 19.49 -2.73
N VAL A 47 6.78 18.83 -1.92
CA VAL A 47 7.01 17.49 -1.38
C VAL A 47 5.85 16.61 -1.79
N PHE A 48 6.08 15.71 -2.73
CA PHE A 48 5.08 14.74 -3.16
C PHE A 48 5.37 13.36 -2.61
N CYS A 49 4.31 12.68 -2.19
CA CYS A 49 4.35 11.29 -1.74
C CYS A 49 3.48 10.47 -2.69
N SER A 50 4.02 9.40 -3.28
CA SER A 50 3.26 8.59 -4.24
C SER A 50 3.65 7.11 -4.30
N SER A 51 2.71 6.27 -4.72
CA SER A 51 2.92 4.84 -4.92
C SER A 51 3.66 4.55 -6.24
N MET A 52 4.62 3.63 -6.20
CA MET A 52 5.26 3.07 -7.41
C MET A 52 4.29 2.17 -8.18
N LEU A 53 4.33 2.27 -9.51
CA LEU A 53 3.64 1.36 -10.45
C LEU A 53 4.61 0.77 -11.48
N ASN A 54 4.22 -0.34 -12.11
CA ASN A 54 5.04 -1.03 -13.11
C ASN A 54 5.41 -0.19 -14.34
N HIS A 55 4.65 0.85 -14.67
CA HIS A 55 4.90 1.77 -15.80
C HIS A 55 5.21 3.19 -15.31
N ALA A 56 5.18 3.43 -13.99
CA ALA A 56 5.56 4.66 -13.32
C ALA A 56 6.48 4.31 -12.14
N PRO A 57 7.72 3.87 -12.42
CA PRO A 57 8.63 3.38 -11.39
C PRO A 57 9.10 4.46 -10.40
N LEU A 58 8.87 5.74 -10.71
CA LEU A 58 9.19 6.88 -9.86
C LEU A 58 7.93 7.58 -9.35
N GLY A 59 6.78 6.90 -9.40
CA GLY A 59 5.50 7.43 -8.95
C GLY A 59 5.07 8.68 -9.73
N VAL A 60 4.64 9.73 -9.02
CA VAL A 60 4.14 10.96 -9.63
C VAL A 60 5.18 11.74 -10.41
N ALA A 61 6.47 11.48 -10.17
CA ALA A 61 7.57 12.07 -10.92
C ALA A 61 7.47 11.81 -12.43
N ASN A 62 6.96 10.63 -12.81
CA ASN A 62 6.75 10.25 -14.21
C ASN A 62 5.69 11.11 -14.92
N TYR A 63 4.82 11.80 -14.18
CA TYR A 63 3.73 12.62 -14.73
C TYR A 63 3.96 14.12 -14.54
N LEU A 64 4.54 14.52 -13.41
CA LEU A 64 4.73 15.94 -13.04
C LEU A 64 6.13 16.46 -13.32
N GLY A 65 7.11 15.58 -13.53
CA GLY A 65 8.52 15.95 -13.67
C GLY A 65 8.78 17.11 -14.64
N PRO A 66 8.32 17.02 -15.91
CA PRO A 66 8.51 18.10 -16.88
C PRO A 66 7.92 19.45 -16.45
N ARG A 67 6.87 19.48 -15.63
CA ARG A 67 6.21 20.72 -15.18
C ARG A 67 6.85 21.33 -13.95
N LEU A 68 7.57 20.52 -13.18
CA LEU A 68 8.34 20.95 -12.01
C LEU A 68 9.80 21.26 -12.39
N ALA A 69 10.14 21.17 -13.68
CA ALA A 69 11.49 21.39 -14.16
C ALA A 69 12.06 22.75 -13.72
N GLY A 70 13.27 22.73 -13.18
CA GLY A 70 13.95 23.90 -12.63
C GLY A 70 13.54 24.27 -11.20
N GLN A 71 12.58 23.57 -10.59
CA GLN A 71 12.17 23.76 -9.20
C GLN A 71 12.66 22.60 -8.32
N PRO A 72 13.45 22.88 -7.25
CA PRO A 72 13.78 21.88 -6.25
C PRO A 72 12.51 21.21 -5.71
N THR A 73 12.44 19.89 -5.82
CA THR A 73 11.26 19.09 -5.44
C THR A 73 11.71 17.82 -4.74
N LEU A 74 11.05 17.44 -3.66
CA LEU A 74 11.24 16.15 -2.99
C LEU A 74 10.15 15.17 -3.40
N LEU A 75 10.56 14.00 -3.88
CA LEU A 75 9.70 12.93 -4.37
C LEU A 75 9.86 11.69 -3.48
N LEU A 76 8.89 11.49 -2.61
CA LEU A 76 8.76 10.31 -1.75
C LEU A 76 8.01 9.23 -2.53
N VAL A 77 8.63 8.06 -2.69
CA VAL A 77 8.08 6.95 -3.48
C VAL A 77 7.96 5.70 -2.63
N TRP A 78 6.74 5.20 -2.42
CA TRP A 78 6.49 3.97 -1.67
C TRP A 78 6.11 2.79 -2.57
N PHE A 79 6.27 1.57 -2.05
CA PHE A 79 6.07 0.36 -2.84
C PHE A 79 4.75 -0.35 -2.51
N THR A 80 4.03 -0.70 -3.58
CA THR A 80 2.78 -1.48 -3.51
C THR A 80 3.03 -2.98 -3.39
N TRP A 81 4.29 -3.41 -3.59
CA TRP A 81 4.77 -4.79 -3.51
C TRP A 81 6.12 -4.82 -2.79
N ALA A 82 6.48 -5.97 -2.22
CA ALA A 82 7.81 -6.17 -1.67
C ALA A 82 8.92 -5.98 -2.72
N MET A 83 10.00 -5.32 -2.31
CA MET A 83 11.15 -4.95 -3.13
C MET A 83 12.42 -5.69 -2.69
N ARG A 84 12.31 -7.01 -2.50
CA ARG A 84 13.41 -7.84 -1.99
C ARG A 84 14.37 -8.38 -3.05
N LYS A 85 14.08 -8.19 -4.34
CA LYS A 85 14.93 -8.72 -5.43
C LYS A 85 15.84 -7.62 -5.95
N GLU A 86 17.14 -7.91 -6.03
CA GLU A 86 18.16 -6.98 -6.54
C GLU A 86 17.77 -6.40 -7.91
N ARG A 87 17.21 -7.22 -8.81
CA ARG A 87 16.70 -6.76 -10.12
C ARG A 87 15.68 -5.63 -10.00
N GLN A 88 14.80 -5.64 -9.00
CA GLN A 88 13.81 -4.59 -8.78
C GLN A 88 14.51 -3.28 -8.38
N VAL A 89 15.51 -3.37 -7.50
CA VAL A 89 16.30 -2.21 -7.03
C VAL A 89 17.14 -1.61 -8.14
N LEU A 90 17.83 -2.44 -8.94
CA LEU A 90 18.61 -1.98 -10.09
C LEU A 90 17.75 -1.32 -11.17
N ARG A 91 16.51 -1.81 -11.36
CA ARG A 91 15.53 -1.19 -12.26
C ARG A 91 15.14 0.20 -11.76
N THR A 92 14.84 0.35 -10.46
CA THR A 92 14.53 1.64 -9.84
C THR A 92 15.71 2.61 -9.93
N LEU A 93 16.93 2.14 -9.64
CA LEU A 93 18.16 2.91 -9.78
C LEU A 93 18.36 3.41 -11.21
N THR A 94 18.14 2.55 -12.19
CA THR A 94 18.26 2.92 -13.61
C THR A 94 17.24 3.98 -13.98
N ALA A 95 15.98 3.82 -13.56
CA ALA A 95 14.92 4.80 -13.80
C ALA A 95 15.27 6.16 -13.19
N GLN A 96 15.65 6.18 -11.90
CA GLN A 96 16.02 7.40 -11.18
C GLN A 96 17.21 8.11 -11.83
N ARG A 97 18.27 7.37 -12.19
CA ARG A 97 19.46 7.94 -12.84
C ARG A 97 19.16 8.52 -14.23
N LEU A 98 18.28 7.89 -14.99
CA LEU A 98 17.86 8.43 -16.29
C LEU A 98 17.03 9.69 -16.11
N TYR A 99 16.08 9.67 -15.17
CA TYR A 99 15.23 10.81 -14.86
C TYR A 99 16.03 12.03 -14.39
N ARG A 100 16.97 11.85 -13.46
CA ARG A 100 17.80 12.94 -12.92
C ARG A 100 18.75 13.58 -13.93
N ARG A 101 18.91 13.02 -15.14
CA ARG A 101 19.63 13.72 -16.23
C ARG A 101 18.82 14.88 -16.81
N CYS A 102 17.50 14.77 -16.77
CA CYS A 102 16.57 15.81 -17.23
C CYS A 102 16.14 16.72 -16.08
N HIS A 103 16.06 16.18 -14.86
CA HIS A 103 15.62 16.91 -13.65
C HIS A 103 16.62 16.75 -12.49
N PRO A 104 17.83 17.32 -12.60
CA PRO A 104 18.87 17.21 -11.56
C PRO A 104 18.47 17.80 -10.20
N GLU A 105 17.55 18.77 -10.20
CA GLU A 105 16.97 19.48 -9.04
C GLU A 105 15.99 18.63 -8.23
N HIS A 106 15.46 17.55 -8.79
CA HIS A 106 14.55 16.66 -8.08
C HIS A 106 15.31 15.65 -7.21
N ARG A 107 14.91 15.56 -5.95
CA ARG A 107 15.40 14.60 -4.96
C ARG A 107 14.40 13.47 -4.80
N PHE A 108 14.90 12.26 -4.55
CA PHE A 108 14.07 11.08 -4.35
C PHE A 108 14.41 10.40 -3.03
N VAL A 109 13.37 9.99 -2.32
CA VAL A 109 13.47 9.11 -1.16
C VAL A 109 12.53 7.95 -1.36
N PHE A 110 13.05 6.73 -1.25
CA PHE A 110 12.27 5.51 -1.36
C PHE A 110 11.77 5.05 0.02
N MET A 111 10.46 4.98 0.17
CA MET A 111 9.78 4.57 1.40
C MET A 111 9.60 3.06 1.40
N CYS A 112 10.43 2.39 2.20
CA CYS A 112 10.48 0.93 2.30
C CYS A 112 9.50 0.42 3.36
N ASN A 113 8.93 -0.76 3.09
CA ASN A 113 8.02 -1.46 3.99
C ASN A 113 8.76 -2.30 5.04
N GLU A 114 10.03 -2.64 4.79
CA GLU A 114 10.87 -3.48 5.66
C GLU A 114 12.31 -2.91 5.76
N LEU A 115 13.04 -3.26 6.81
CA LEU A 115 14.42 -2.78 7.02
C LEU A 115 15.39 -3.38 6.00
N GLU A 116 15.16 -4.63 5.59
CA GLU A 116 15.92 -5.33 4.56
C GLU A 116 15.81 -4.62 3.21
N GLU A 117 14.64 -4.06 2.88
CA GLU A 117 14.48 -3.23 1.68
C GLU A 117 15.29 -1.94 1.79
N VAL A 118 15.36 -1.31 2.97
CA VAL A 118 16.18 -0.11 3.19
C VAL A 118 17.66 -0.42 2.96
N ALA A 119 18.16 -1.52 3.54
CA ALA A 119 19.54 -1.96 3.36
C ALA A 119 19.85 -2.19 1.87
N LEU A 120 19.01 -2.97 1.18
CA LEU A 120 19.19 -3.28 -0.23
C LEU A 120 19.21 -2.04 -1.13
N PHE A 121 18.32 -1.07 -0.87
CA PHE A 121 18.30 0.18 -1.61
C PHE A 121 19.56 1.03 -1.36
N ARG A 122 19.95 1.18 -0.10
CA ARG A 122 21.11 2.00 0.29
C ARG A 122 22.43 1.42 -0.24
N GLU A 123 22.61 0.10 -0.17
CA GLU A 123 23.76 -0.60 -0.75
C GLU A 123 23.90 -0.37 -2.26
N ASN A 124 22.78 -0.15 -2.95
CA ASN A 124 22.74 0.17 -4.37
C ASN A 124 22.79 1.68 -4.68
N GLY A 125 23.03 2.52 -3.67
CA GLY A 125 23.16 3.97 -3.80
C GLY A 125 21.83 4.71 -4.01
N LEU A 126 20.70 4.11 -3.62
CA LEU A 126 19.40 4.78 -3.56
C LEU A 126 19.15 5.31 -2.16
N ASN A 127 18.64 6.53 -2.06
CA ASN A 127 18.20 7.07 -0.78
C ASN A 127 16.89 6.40 -0.35
N ALA A 128 16.86 5.82 0.84
CA ALA A 128 15.72 5.06 1.34
C ALA A 128 15.50 5.29 2.84
N VAL A 129 14.23 5.26 3.25
CA VAL A 129 13.77 5.43 4.63
C VAL A 129 12.83 4.29 5.02
N PHE A 130 12.93 3.84 6.26
CA PHE A 130 11.97 2.89 6.82
C PHE A 130 10.67 3.61 7.21
N CYS A 131 9.78 3.76 6.25
CA CYS A 131 8.46 4.34 6.44
C CYS A 131 7.45 3.55 5.58
N SER A 132 6.78 2.58 6.20
CA SER A 132 5.73 1.84 5.49
C SER A 132 4.58 2.77 5.13
N HIS A 133 4.08 2.62 3.91
CA HIS A 133 2.93 3.37 3.42
C HIS A 133 1.64 3.12 4.21
N ASN A 134 1.56 2.02 4.97
CA ASN A 134 0.45 1.79 5.89
C ASN A 134 0.39 2.85 7.00
N ALA A 135 1.49 3.52 7.35
CA ALA A 135 1.47 4.65 8.28
C ALA A 135 0.72 5.88 7.72
N LEU A 136 0.40 5.87 6.41
CA LEU A 136 -0.36 6.91 5.72
C LEU A 136 -1.85 6.61 5.60
N ALA A 137 -2.30 5.50 6.20
CA ALA A 137 -3.71 5.14 6.23
C ALA A 137 -4.53 6.19 6.99
N ASP A 138 -5.79 6.34 6.56
CA ASP A 138 -6.74 7.25 7.21
C ASP A 138 -7.34 6.61 8.46
N GLU A 139 -6.80 6.98 9.60
CA GLU A 139 -7.27 6.52 10.91
C GLU A 139 -8.61 7.15 11.34
N GLU A 140 -9.13 8.19 10.67
CA GLU A 140 -10.51 8.64 10.93
C GLU A 140 -11.55 7.74 10.29
N THR A 141 -11.21 7.17 9.13
CA THR A 141 -12.08 6.23 8.41
C THR A 141 -12.13 4.89 9.13
N PHE A 142 -10.99 4.36 9.56
CA PHE A 142 -10.90 3.07 10.24
C PHE A 142 -10.65 3.28 11.72
N LYS A 143 -11.66 2.99 12.55
CA LYS A 143 -11.62 3.14 14.01
C LYS A 143 -12.65 2.22 14.68
N PRO A 144 -12.47 1.81 15.94
CA PRO A 144 -13.45 1.07 16.70
C PRO A 144 -14.84 1.70 16.59
N VAL A 145 -15.84 0.84 16.42
CA VAL A 145 -17.25 1.24 16.38
C VAL A 145 -17.91 0.74 17.67
N PRO A 146 -18.34 1.63 18.59
CA PRO A 146 -18.90 1.23 19.86
C PRO A 146 -20.28 0.56 19.67
N GLY A 147 -20.60 -0.39 20.55
CA GLY A 147 -21.92 -1.01 20.61
C GLY A 147 -22.24 -2.01 19.51
N VAL A 148 -21.28 -2.37 18.65
CA VAL A 148 -21.46 -3.42 17.63
C VAL A 148 -21.21 -4.80 18.26
N GLU A 149 -22.19 -5.69 18.13
CA GLU A 149 -22.06 -7.08 18.55
C GLU A 149 -21.11 -7.85 17.61
N ARG A 150 -20.19 -8.64 18.20
CA ARG A 150 -19.30 -9.52 17.44
C ARG A 150 -20.03 -10.80 17.03
N VAL A 151 -20.48 -10.85 15.79
CA VAL A 151 -21.22 -12.00 15.22
C VAL A 151 -20.36 -12.89 14.31
N TYR A 152 -19.19 -12.40 13.87
CA TYR A 152 -18.24 -13.17 13.06
C TYR A 152 -16.98 -13.50 13.87
N ASP A 153 -16.41 -14.68 13.63
CA ASP A 153 -15.11 -15.03 14.22
C ASP A 153 -13.98 -14.30 13.50
N ALA A 154 -14.11 -14.09 12.19
CA ALA A 154 -13.06 -13.49 11.39
C ALA A 154 -13.57 -12.53 10.30
N PHE A 155 -12.71 -11.59 9.91
CA PHE A 155 -12.93 -10.67 8.79
C PHE A 155 -11.84 -10.81 7.73
N TYR A 156 -12.21 -10.77 6.45
CA TYR A 156 -11.27 -10.86 5.34
C TYR A 156 -11.66 -9.93 4.18
N ASN A 157 -10.90 -8.85 4.01
CA ASN A 157 -10.95 -7.89 2.90
C ASN A 157 -9.82 -8.13 1.87
N ALA A 158 -10.17 -8.61 0.66
CA ALA A 158 -9.25 -8.60 -0.48
C ALA A 158 -9.96 -8.91 -1.81
N MET A 159 -9.30 -8.64 -2.93
CA MET A 159 -9.73 -9.14 -4.24
C MET A 159 -9.94 -10.66 -4.26
N ILE A 160 -10.83 -11.13 -5.14
CA ILE A 160 -11.02 -12.56 -5.40
C ILE A 160 -9.91 -13.07 -6.32
N SER A 161 -8.91 -13.74 -5.76
CA SER A 161 -7.82 -14.35 -6.52
C SER A 161 -7.21 -15.54 -5.78
N PRO A 162 -6.71 -16.58 -6.46
CA PRO A 162 -6.17 -17.79 -5.80
C PRO A 162 -5.00 -17.49 -4.85
N TRP A 163 -4.10 -16.58 -5.22
CA TRP A 163 -2.91 -16.24 -4.44
C TRP A 163 -3.23 -15.52 -3.12
N LYS A 164 -4.46 -15.01 -2.96
CA LYS A 164 -4.95 -14.50 -1.67
C LYS A 164 -5.25 -15.62 -0.67
N ARG A 165 -5.23 -16.89 -1.09
CA ARG A 165 -5.35 -18.07 -0.20
C ARG A 165 -6.57 -18.03 0.74
N ARG A 166 -7.68 -17.48 0.25
CA ARG A 166 -8.92 -17.36 1.04
C ARG A 166 -9.48 -18.71 1.50
N HIS A 167 -9.17 -19.79 0.77
CA HIS A 167 -9.51 -21.17 1.15
C HIS A 167 -8.92 -21.60 2.51
N LEU A 168 -7.81 -21.01 2.96
CA LEU A 168 -7.24 -21.34 4.27
C LEU A 168 -8.18 -20.99 5.43
N ALA A 169 -9.18 -20.14 5.21
CA ALA A 169 -10.20 -19.85 6.23
C ALA A 169 -11.29 -20.92 6.32
N ARG A 170 -11.26 -22.01 5.53
CA ARG A 170 -12.37 -22.96 5.40
C ARG A 170 -12.87 -23.56 6.70
N LEU A 171 -11.97 -23.79 7.65
CA LEU A 171 -12.30 -24.40 8.94
C LEU A 171 -12.63 -23.37 10.03
N VAL A 172 -12.58 -22.07 9.73
CA VAL A 172 -13.06 -21.02 10.64
C VAL A 172 -14.60 -21.13 10.72
N PRO A 173 -15.23 -21.10 11.91
CA PRO A 173 -16.66 -21.36 12.02
C PRO A 173 -17.54 -20.32 11.30
N SER A 174 -17.21 -19.02 11.44
CA SER A 174 -17.86 -17.95 10.69
C SER A 174 -16.91 -16.81 10.34
N ALA A 175 -16.91 -16.40 9.08
CA ALA A 175 -16.15 -15.25 8.63
C ALA A 175 -16.95 -14.31 7.72
N ALA A 176 -16.74 -13.01 7.88
CA ALA A 176 -17.19 -11.99 6.96
C ALA A 176 -16.14 -11.73 5.88
N HIS A 177 -16.58 -11.73 4.63
CA HIS A 177 -15.74 -11.48 3.46
C HIS A 177 -16.19 -10.20 2.74
N VAL A 178 -15.26 -9.24 2.65
CA VAL A 178 -15.34 -8.13 1.72
C VAL A 178 -14.37 -8.38 0.57
N PHE A 179 -14.82 -8.11 -0.65
CA PHE A 179 -14.08 -8.47 -1.84
C PHE A 179 -14.41 -7.57 -3.03
N TYR A 180 -13.57 -7.67 -4.06
CA TYR A 180 -13.72 -6.96 -5.31
C TYR A 180 -13.09 -7.77 -6.45
N GLU A 181 -13.40 -7.37 -7.67
CA GLU A 181 -12.92 -8.04 -8.88
C GLU A 181 -11.39 -8.04 -8.96
N SER A 182 -10.81 -9.19 -9.30
CA SER A 182 -9.38 -9.31 -9.52
C SER A 182 -9.01 -8.70 -10.88
N ARG A 183 -8.03 -7.80 -10.87
CA ARG A 183 -7.47 -7.21 -12.08
C ARG A 183 -6.63 -8.19 -12.90
N LEU A 184 -6.28 -9.35 -12.35
CA LEU A 184 -5.36 -10.32 -12.97
C LEU A 184 -6.06 -11.45 -13.71
N THR A 185 -7.19 -11.92 -13.17
CA THR A 185 -7.89 -13.13 -13.64
C THR A 185 -9.13 -12.81 -14.48
N GLY A 186 -9.53 -11.54 -14.52
CA GLY A 186 -10.72 -11.08 -15.24
C GLY A 186 -12.04 -11.55 -14.60
N ARG A 187 -13.15 -11.04 -15.13
CA ARG A 187 -14.49 -11.18 -14.54
C ARG A 187 -14.95 -12.62 -14.38
N ARG A 188 -14.89 -13.41 -15.46
CA ARG A 188 -15.41 -14.78 -15.48
C ARG A 188 -14.71 -15.67 -14.45
N GLN A 189 -13.38 -15.66 -14.43
CA GLN A 189 -12.63 -16.46 -13.45
C GLN A 189 -12.86 -15.97 -12.01
N THR A 190 -13.03 -14.67 -11.82
CA THR A 190 -13.41 -14.09 -10.51
C THR A 190 -14.76 -14.65 -10.04
N ALA A 191 -15.77 -14.70 -10.92
CA ALA A 191 -17.09 -15.24 -10.60
C ALA A 191 -17.06 -16.74 -10.27
N GLU A 192 -16.34 -17.54 -11.07
CA GLU A 192 -16.20 -18.98 -10.80
C GLU A 192 -15.49 -19.27 -9.47
N LEU A 193 -14.40 -18.56 -9.18
CA LEU A 193 -13.69 -18.70 -7.90
C LEU A 193 -14.57 -18.27 -6.72
N LEU A 194 -15.39 -17.22 -6.87
CA LEU A 194 -16.32 -16.81 -5.84
C LEU A 194 -17.38 -17.88 -5.56
N LYS A 195 -17.94 -18.51 -6.62
CA LYS A 195 -18.88 -19.63 -6.50
C LYS A 195 -18.24 -20.81 -5.77
N GLU A 196 -16.99 -21.15 -6.11
CA GLU A 196 -16.23 -22.20 -5.45
C GLU A 196 -16.03 -21.91 -3.96
N LEU A 197 -15.58 -20.70 -3.61
CA LEU A 197 -15.34 -20.29 -2.22
C LEU A 197 -16.62 -20.33 -1.38
N LYS A 198 -17.76 -19.89 -1.93
CA LYS A 198 -19.06 -19.97 -1.26
C LYS A 198 -19.50 -21.41 -0.99
N ARG A 199 -19.28 -22.31 -1.96
CA ARG A 199 -19.56 -23.74 -1.80
C ARG A 199 -18.65 -24.39 -0.76
N MET A 200 -17.39 -23.98 -0.73
CA MET A 200 -16.39 -24.48 0.21
C MET A 200 -16.65 -24.01 1.65
N MET A 201 -17.21 -22.81 1.81
CA MET A 201 -17.40 -22.14 3.10
C MET A 201 -18.84 -21.65 3.26
N PRO A 202 -19.84 -22.58 3.35
CA PRO A 202 -21.26 -22.22 3.34
C PRO A 202 -21.69 -21.44 4.58
N ALA A 203 -20.94 -21.51 5.69
CA ALA A 203 -21.19 -20.75 6.91
C ALA A 203 -20.59 -19.33 6.89
N HIS A 204 -19.86 -18.97 5.83
CA HIS A 204 -19.24 -17.64 5.70
C HIS A 204 -20.15 -16.65 4.98
N HIS A 205 -19.97 -15.37 5.30
CA HIS A 205 -20.79 -14.28 4.80
C HIS A 205 -20.03 -13.44 3.77
N PHE A 206 -20.47 -13.50 2.51
CA PHE A 206 -19.89 -12.72 1.41
C PHE A 206 -20.69 -11.42 1.22
N LEU A 207 -20.17 -10.32 1.78
CA LEU A 207 -20.98 -9.12 2.09
C LEU A 207 -21.26 -8.21 0.91
N ASN A 208 -20.37 -8.16 -0.09
CA ASN A 208 -20.58 -7.31 -1.26
C ASN A 208 -21.83 -7.76 -2.03
N PRO A 209 -22.74 -6.86 -2.42
CA PRO A 209 -23.73 -7.15 -3.45
C PRO A 209 -23.01 -7.55 -4.75
N HIS A 210 -23.48 -8.62 -5.38
CA HIS A 210 -22.89 -9.11 -6.63
C HIS A 210 -23.85 -10.01 -7.40
N ASP A 211 -23.62 -10.07 -8.70
CA ASP A 211 -24.18 -11.05 -9.63
C ASP A 211 -23.06 -11.61 -10.53
N ASP A 212 -23.41 -12.42 -11.53
CA ASP A 212 -22.44 -12.99 -12.47
C ASP A 212 -21.72 -11.93 -13.34
N SER A 213 -22.23 -10.70 -13.38
CA SER A 213 -21.74 -9.60 -14.21
C SER A 213 -20.94 -8.55 -13.44
N ARG A 214 -21.12 -8.43 -12.12
CA ARG A 214 -20.53 -7.33 -11.34
C ARG A 214 -20.44 -7.64 -9.85
N ILE A 215 -19.38 -7.13 -9.22
CA ILE A 215 -19.24 -7.02 -7.76
C ILE A 215 -19.30 -5.55 -7.39
N GLU A 216 -20.24 -5.18 -6.51
CA GLU A 216 -20.39 -3.81 -6.03
C GLU A 216 -19.41 -3.52 -4.91
N LYS A 217 -18.87 -2.28 -4.88
CA LYS A 217 -18.00 -1.85 -3.79
C LYS A 217 -18.85 -1.39 -2.60
N LEU A 218 -18.51 -1.85 -1.41
CA LEU A 218 -19.07 -1.32 -0.17
C LEU A 218 -18.43 0.05 0.15
N LEU A 219 -19.19 0.89 0.84
CA LEU A 219 -18.68 2.13 1.41
C LEU A 219 -17.76 1.82 2.60
N TRP A 220 -16.78 2.69 2.84
CA TRP A 220 -15.81 2.50 3.93
C TRP A 220 -16.46 2.37 5.31
N GLY A 221 -17.50 3.16 5.60
CA GLY A 221 -18.26 3.03 6.85
C GLY A 221 -18.89 1.65 7.03
N THR A 222 -19.47 1.08 5.96
CA THR A 222 -20.04 -0.28 5.98
C THR A 222 -18.96 -1.34 6.22
N ILE A 223 -17.78 -1.17 5.61
CA ILE A 223 -16.63 -2.06 5.82
C ILE A 223 -16.17 -1.97 7.28
N ASN A 224 -16.06 -0.77 7.84
CA ASN A 224 -15.63 -0.56 9.23
C ASN A 224 -16.62 -1.17 10.24
N THR A 225 -17.93 -1.05 10.00
CA THR A 225 -18.95 -1.74 10.82
C THR A 225 -18.83 -3.26 10.73
N ALA A 226 -18.58 -3.82 9.54
CA ALA A 226 -18.39 -5.26 9.37
C ALA A 226 -17.12 -5.77 10.08
N MET A 227 -16.06 -4.96 10.11
CA MET A 227 -14.88 -5.22 10.93
C MET A 227 -15.24 -5.22 12.42
N ALA A 228 -15.93 -4.20 12.92
CA ALA A 228 -16.34 -4.13 14.33
C ALA A 228 -17.20 -5.34 14.78
N ALA A 229 -17.97 -5.92 13.84
CA ALA A 229 -18.76 -7.13 14.05
C ALA A 229 -17.94 -8.44 14.02
N SER A 230 -16.62 -8.36 13.86
CA SER A 230 -15.72 -9.51 13.76
C SER A 230 -14.71 -9.56 14.92
N ALA A 231 -14.26 -10.75 15.32
CA ALA A 231 -13.30 -10.89 16.42
C ALA A 231 -11.83 -10.69 15.99
N THR A 232 -11.46 -11.08 14.77
CA THR A 232 -10.09 -10.90 14.24
C THR A 232 -10.10 -10.59 12.74
N GLY A 233 -9.06 -9.91 12.25
CA GLY A 233 -8.78 -9.78 10.82
C GLY A 233 -7.88 -10.91 10.31
N LEU A 234 -8.01 -11.28 9.04
CA LEU A 234 -7.24 -12.33 8.39
C LEU A 234 -6.31 -11.80 7.29
N CYS A 235 -5.05 -12.20 7.34
CA CYS A 235 -4.02 -11.89 6.35
C CYS A 235 -3.35 -13.19 5.85
N LEU A 236 -3.82 -13.78 4.75
CA LEU A 236 -3.46 -15.18 4.40
C LEU A 236 -2.55 -15.34 3.17
N SER A 237 -2.29 -14.28 2.42
CA SER A 237 -1.37 -14.29 1.28
C SER A 237 0.09 -14.45 1.68
N ALA A 238 0.89 -15.08 0.82
CA ALA A 238 2.31 -15.35 1.06
C ALA A 238 3.24 -14.17 0.75
N GLU A 239 2.88 -13.36 -0.23
CA GLU A 239 3.72 -12.26 -0.72
C GLU A 239 2.82 -11.12 -1.17
N GLU A 240 3.07 -9.94 -0.60
CA GLU A 240 2.43 -8.67 -0.94
C GLU A 240 3.44 -7.53 -0.75
N GLY A 241 2.98 -6.28 -0.71
CA GLY A 241 3.66 -5.21 0.03
C GLY A 241 3.16 -5.19 1.49
N ALA A 242 3.09 -3.99 2.08
CA ALA A 242 2.62 -3.85 3.46
C ALA A 242 1.12 -4.17 3.67
N MET A 243 0.34 -4.37 2.59
CA MET A 243 -1.08 -4.77 2.62
C MET A 243 -1.98 -3.81 3.43
N TYR A 244 -2.73 -2.94 2.75
CA TYR A 244 -3.64 -1.98 3.41
C TYR A 244 -4.60 -2.63 4.39
N ALA A 245 -5.23 -3.75 4.02
CA ALA A 245 -6.17 -4.44 4.88
C ALA A 245 -5.60 -4.75 6.28
N SER A 246 -4.30 -5.04 6.40
CA SER A 246 -3.68 -5.29 7.72
C SER A 246 -3.73 -4.07 8.64
N ILE A 247 -3.43 -2.87 8.13
CA ILE A 247 -3.48 -1.65 8.93
C ILE A 247 -4.91 -1.16 9.15
N GLU A 248 -5.80 -1.38 8.17
CA GLU A 248 -7.23 -1.08 8.31
C GLU A 248 -7.85 -1.85 9.48
N TYR A 249 -7.53 -3.16 9.61
CA TYR A 249 -8.01 -3.99 10.71
C TYR A 249 -7.52 -3.49 12.06
N LEU A 250 -6.20 -3.27 12.16
CA LEU A 250 -5.55 -2.85 13.39
C LEU A 250 -6.06 -1.47 13.85
N LEU A 251 -6.21 -0.51 12.94
CA LEU A 251 -6.78 0.80 13.24
C LEU A 251 -8.26 0.70 13.64
N ALA A 252 -9.03 -0.20 13.04
CA ALA A 252 -10.42 -0.49 13.41
C ALA A 252 -10.54 -1.27 14.75
N GLY A 253 -9.42 -1.65 15.37
CA GLY A 253 -9.39 -2.34 16.65
C GLY A 253 -9.50 -3.85 16.56
N LEU A 254 -9.24 -4.44 15.39
CA LEU A 254 -9.22 -5.90 15.21
C LEU A 254 -7.79 -6.40 15.32
N PRO A 255 -7.50 -7.35 16.24
CA PRO A 255 -6.25 -8.07 16.16
C PRO A 255 -6.21 -8.91 14.87
N VAL A 256 -5.01 -9.39 14.50
CA VAL A 256 -4.79 -10.05 13.20
C VAL A 256 -4.23 -11.45 13.37
N VAL A 257 -4.80 -12.39 12.63
CA VAL A 257 -4.20 -13.70 12.36
C VAL A 257 -3.65 -13.67 10.93
N SER A 258 -2.38 -13.99 10.81
CA SER A 258 -1.63 -13.97 9.57
C SER A 258 -0.98 -15.32 9.30
N THR A 259 -0.76 -15.66 8.03
CA THR A 259 0.24 -16.68 7.67
C THR A 259 1.61 -16.04 7.45
N PRO A 260 2.72 -16.80 7.39
CA PRO A 260 4.01 -16.25 6.99
C PRO A 260 3.92 -15.49 5.68
N SER A 261 4.48 -14.29 5.65
CA SER A 261 4.48 -13.44 4.45
C SER A 261 5.70 -12.56 4.31
N ILE A 262 5.93 -12.14 3.07
CA ILE A 262 6.89 -11.11 2.68
C ILE A 262 6.15 -9.78 2.44
N GLY A 263 6.77 -8.66 2.85
CA GLY A 263 6.29 -7.30 2.51
C GLY A 263 5.96 -6.39 3.70
N GLY A 264 6.25 -6.79 4.93
CA GLY A 264 6.18 -5.88 6.09
C GLY A 264 4.78 -5.63 6.67
N ARG A 265 3.75 -6.41 6.32
CA ARG A 265 2.40 -6.23 6.91
C ARG A 265 2.34 -6.35 8.44
N HIS A 266 3.28 -7.10 9.02
CA HIS A 266 3.32 -7.43 10.44
C HIS A 266 3.94 -6.33 11.32
N ILE A 267 4.60 -5.32 10.75
CA ILE A 267 5.40 -4.34 11.52
C ILE A 267 4.55 -3.48 12.48
N PHE A 268 3.26 -3.32 12.17
CA PHE A 268 2.27 -2.60 12.98
C PHE A 268 1.64 -3.46 14.09
N GLY A 269 1.91 -4.77 14.08
CA GLY A 269 1.46 -5.71 15.08
C GLY A 269 2.42 -5.84 16.28
N THR A 270 1.90 -6.42 17.35
CA THR A 270 2.67 -6.91 18.51
C THR A 270 2.22 -8.33 18.82
N PRO A 271 2.93 -9.11 19.65
CA PRO A 271 2.44 -10.41 20.08
C PRO A 271 1.05 -10.37 20.73
N GLU A 272 0.61 -9.23 21.27
CA GLU A 272 -0.75 -9.03 21.82
C GLU A 272 -1.80 -8.95 20.69
N THR A 273 -1.50 -8.25 19.60
CA THR A 273 -2.44 -7.88 18.53
C THR A 273 -2.24 -8.61 17.21
N TRP A 274 -1.21 -9.44 17.10
CA TRP A 274 -0.82 -10.13 15.87
C TRP A 274 -0.32 -11.55 16.17
N LEU A 275 -0.86 -12.52 15.45
CA LEU A 275 -0.45 -13.91 15.52
C LEU A 275 -0.13 -14.43 14.12
N THR A 276 1.05 -15.01 13.94
CA THR A 276 1.43 -15.70 12.70
C THR A 276 1.32 -17.21 12.91
N VAL A 277 0.56 -17.88 12.06
CA VAL A 277 0.30 -19.33 12.11
C VAL A 277 0.68 -20.00 10.80
N GLU A 278 0.90 -21.32 10.81
CA GLU A 278 1.19 -22.09 9.60
C GLU A 278 0.11 -21.88 8.51
N PRO A 279 0.47 -21.95 7.21
CA PRO A 279 -0.49 -21.74 6.11
C PRO A 279 -1.35 -22.99 5.85
N THR A 280 -1.99 -23.50 6.89
CA THR A 280 -2.96 -24.62 6.84
C THR A 280 -4.31 -24.17 7.38
N GLU A 281 -5.37 -24.87 7.01
CA GLU A 281 -6.73 -24.50 7.43
C GLU A 281 -6.93 -24.69 8.95
N GLU A 282 -6.32 -25.72 9.52
CA GLU A 282 -6.37 -26.03 10.94
C GLU A 282 -5.65 -24.94 11.75
N ALA A 283 -4.44 -24.56 11.33
CA ALA A 283 -3.66 -23.55 12.03
C ALA A 283 -4.33 -22.16 11.95
N VAL A 284 -4.98 -21.83 10.83
CA VAL A 284 -5.78 -20.61 10.71
C VAL A 284 -7.00 -20.64 11.62
N ARG A 285 -7.76 -21.75 11.67
CA ARG A 285 -8.88 -21.92 12.61
C ARG A 285 -8.42 -21.73 14.05
N ASP A 286 -7.34 -22.42 14.44
CA ASP A 286 -6.84 -22.42 15.82
C ASP A 286 -6.30 -21.04 16.19
N GLY A 287 -5.59 -20.37 15.26
CA GLY A 287 -5.14 -18.99 15.44
C GLY A 287 -6.29 -17.99 15.61
N VAL A 288 -7.40 -18.15 14.86
CA VAL A 288 -8.61 -17.34 15.03
C VAL A 288 -9.23 -17.57 16.41
N ALA A 289 -9.35 -18.83 16.83
CA ALA A 289 -9.89 -19.17 18.14
C ALA A 289 -9.02 -18.60 19.28
N GLU A 290 -7.70 -18.71 19.17
CA GLU A 290 -6.75 -18.15 20.13
C GLU A 290 -6.88 -16.62 20.20
N MET A 291 -6.84 -15.94 19.05
CA MET A 291 -6.89 -14.48 19.02
C MET A 291 -8.22 -13.94 19.55
N LYS A 292 -9.35 -14.62 19.23
CA LYS A 292 -10.67 -14.33 19.79
C LYS A 292 -10.66 -14.52 21.32
N ALA A 293 -10.06 -15.59 21.83
CA ALA A 293 -10.00 -15.90 23.25
C ALA A 293 -9.18 -14.87 24.07
N ARG A 294 -8.18 -14.23 23.46
CA ARG A 294 -7.44 -13.13 24.11
C ARG A 294 -8.32 -11.94 24.46
N ASN A 295 -9.42 -11.75 23.72
CA ASN A 295 -10.41 -10.70 23.94
C ASN A 295 -9.81 -9.31 24.15
N VAL A 296 -8.81 -8.95 23.34
CA VAL A 296 -8.14 -7.65 23.43
C VAL A 296 -9.17 -6.55 23.15
N PRO A 297 -9.27 -5.50 24.01
CA PRO A 297 -10.17 -4.39 23.77
C PRO A 297 -9.86 -3.68 22.43
N PRO A 298 -10.86 -3.33 21.60
CA PRO A 298 -10.61 -2.67 20.31
C PRO A 298 -9.78 -1.38 20.42
N GLU A 299 -10.06 -0.57 21.44
CA GLU A 299 -9.29 0.66 21.71
C GLU A 299 -7.83 0.37 22.06
N ARG A 300 -7.56 -0.75 22.73
CA ARG A 300 -6.20 -1.20 23.05
C ARG A 300 -5.44 -1.60 21.80
N VAL A 301 -6.08 -2.36 20.90
CA VAL A 301 -5.49 -2.72 19.60
C VAL A 301 -5.14 -1.45 18.82
N ARG A 302 -6.09 -0.52 18.71
CA ARG A 302 -5.89 0.74 17.99
C ARG A 302 -4.76 1.57 18.59
N ALA A 303 -4.71 1.74 19.92
CA ALA A 303 -3.70 2.55 20.60
C ALA A 303 -2.28 2.04 20.30
N ILE A 304 -2.05 0.72 20.45
CA ILE A 304 -0.77 0.08 20.12
C ILE A 304 -0.37 0.34 18.66
N THR A 305 -1.35 0.25 17.76
CA THR A 305 -1.11 0.47 16.34
C THR A 305 -0.78 1.92 16.03
N LEU A 306 -1.49 2.88 16.64
CA LEU A 306 -1.21 4.31 16.46
C LEU A 306 0.19 4.68 16.95
N ASP A 307 0.67 4.12 18.06
CA ASP A 307 2.04 4.33 18.52
C ASP A 307 3.06 3.95 17.44
N LYS A 308 2.89 2.79 16.82
CA LYS A 308 3.75 2.32 15.71
C LYS A 308 3.59 3.18 14.44
N VAL A 309 2.38 3.61 14.12
CA VAL A 309 2.12 4.56 13.02
C VAL A 309 2.88 5.87 13.26
N HIS A 310 2.83 6.41 14.47
CA HIS A 310 3.52 7.64 14.84
C HIS A 310 5.05 7.50 14.74
N GLU A 311 5.63 6.35 15.07
CA GLU A 311 7.07 6.13 14.83
C GLU A 311 7.45 6.27 13.36
N HIS A 312 6.63 5.74 12.45
CA HIS A 312 6.87 5.87 11.01
C HIS A 312 6.68 7.30 10.53
N ARG A 313 5.63 8.00 10.99
CA ARG A 313 5.40 9.42 10.67
C ARG A 313 6.51 10.32 11.22
N LYS A 314 7.07 10.01 12.38
CA LYS A 314 8.27 10.67 12.93
C LYS A 314 9.49 10.49 12.03
N ARG A 315 9.74 9.28 11.55
CA ARG A 315 10.83 9.00 10.58
C ARG A 315 10.61 9.75 9.26
N LEU A 316 9.37 9.80 8.78
CA LEU A 316 9.00 10.55 7.58
C LEU A 316 9.25 12.04 7.74
N ARG A 317 8.76 12.66 8.83
CA ARG A 317 9.00 14.07 9.13
C ARG A 317 10.49 14.39 9.15
N ALA A 318 11.28 13.63 9.92
CA ALA A 318 12.72 13.84 10.01
C ALA A 318 13.40 13.72 8.64
N CYS A 319 12.97 12.76 7.81
CA CYS A 319 13.46 12.61 6.46
C CYS A 319 13.12 13.82 5.58
N VAL A 320 11.88 14.31 5.61
CA VAL A 320 11.48 15.49 4.83
C VAL A 320 12.26 16.72 5.26
N LEU A 321 12.41 16.95 6.56
CA LEU A 321 13.18 18.09 7.08
C LEU A 321 14.63 18.06 6.59
N VAL A 322 15.29 16.90 6.66
CA VAL A 322 16.68 16.74 6.19
C VAL A 322 16.79 16.90 4.68
N GLU A 323 15.92 16.25 3.92
CA GLU A 323 16.02 16.18 2.45
C GLU A 323 15.59 17.47 1.75
N THR A 324 14.92 18.37 2.48
CA THR A 324 14.57 19.73 2.02
C THR A 324 15.52 20.79 2.60
N ASP A 325 16.60 20.39 3.27
CA ASP A 325 17.56 21.28 3.92
C ASP A 325 16.89 22.25 4.91
N GLY A 326 15.86 21.78 5.63
CA GLY A 326 15.10 22.53 6.61
C GLY A 326 13.96 23.39 6.05
N GLN A 327 13.75 23.42 4.73
CA GLN A 327 12.72 24.26 4.11
C GLN A 327 11.29 23.76 4.32
N VAL A 328 11.11 22.46 4.55
CA VAL A 328 9.81 21.87 4.86
C VAL A 328 9.89 21.12 6.17
N ASP A 329 9.11 21.57 7.14
CA ASP A 329 8.91 20.89 8.41
C ASP A 329 7.45 20.42 8.52
N LEU A 330 7.25 19.11 8.49
CA LEU A 330 5.91 18.56 8.67
C LEU A 330 5.46 18.73 10.14
N PRO A 331 4.14 18.81 10.42
CA PRO A 331 3.63 19.00 11.77
C PRO A 331 4.11 17.95 12.78
N GLU A 332 4.36 18.36 14.02
CA GLU A 332 4.75 17.47 15.13
C GLU A 332 3.60 16.61 15.65
N ASP A 333 2.36 17.08 15.46
CA ASP A 333 1.17 16.26 15.64
C ASP A 333 1.14 15.18 14.56
N TYR A 334 1.55 13.97 14.91
CA TYR A 334 1.52 12.84 13.98
C TYR A 334 0.11 12.37 13.64
N GLY A 335 -0.92 12.86 14.33
CA GLY A 335 -2.32 12.76 13.92
C GLY A 335 -2.71 13.81 12.89
N HIS A 336 -1.83 14.71 12.43
CA HIS A 336 -2.23 15.75 11.47
C HIS A 336 -2.70 15.16 10.13
N ALA A 337 -3.68 15.80 9.49
CA ALA A 337 -4.29 15.32 8.24
C ALA A 337 -3.30 15.12 7.09
N VAL A 338 -2.18 15.86 7.08
CA VAL A 338 -1.10 15.75 6.09
C VAL A 338 -0.48 14.35 6.01
N TYR A 339 -0.50 13.60 7.12
CA TYR A 339 0.03 12.24 7.16
C TYR A 339 -1.00 11.18 6.77
N ARG A 340 -2.25 11.56 6.49
CA ARG A 340 -3.39 10.64 6.38
C ARG A 340 -4.02 10.71 4.99
N GLY A 341 -4.73 9.66 4.60
CA GLY A 341 -5.56 9.67 3.38
C GLY A 341 -4.79 9.63 2.05
N LEU A 342 -3.47 9.39 2.08
CA LEU A 342 -2.65 9.31 0.87
C LEU A 342 -2.87 8.04 0.04
N ASN A 343 -3.75 7.15 0.52
CA ASN A 343 -4.16 5.92 -0.17
C ASN A 343 -5.30 6.16 -1.18
N ASN A 344 -5.61 7.42 -1.51
CA ASN A 344 -6.64 7.73 -2.49
C ASN A 344 -6.13 7.48 -3.92
N TRP A 345 -6.66 6.42 -4.54
CA TRP A 345 -6.24 5.97 -5.87
C TRP A 345 -6.94 6.75 -6.98
N GLN A 346 -6.21 7.64 -7.62
CA GLN A 346 -6.69 8.51 -8.69
C GLN A 346 -5.93 8.30 -9.99
N ARG A 347 -6.53 8.74 -11.10
CA ARG A 347 -5.91 8.73 -12.43
C ARG A 347 -4.61 9.55 -12.38
N GLY A 348 -3.53 9.06 -13.00
CA GLY A 348 -2.24 9.77 -13.04
C GLY A 348 -2.38 11.21 -13.58
N LEU A 349 -3.24 11.38 -14.59
CA LEU A 349 -3.55 12.67 -15.22
C LEU A 349 -4.41 13.59 -14.35
N ASP A 350 -5.18 13.05 -13.40
CA ASP A 350 -6.01 13.87 -12.51
C ASP A 350 -5.14 14.57 -11.45
N PHE A 351 -4.02 13.95 -11.05
CA PHE A 351 -3.02 14.57 -10.18
C PHE A 351 -2.42 15.83 -10.79
N GLU A 352 -2.25 15.89 -12.10
CA GLU A 352 -1.80 17.10 -12.78
C GLU A 352 -2.75 18.28 -12.49
N ARG A 353 -4.07 18.04 -12.59
CA ARG A 353 -5.06 19.08 -12.34
C ARG A 353 -5.18 19.42 -10.87
N MET A 354 -5.08 18.45 -9.98
CA MET A 354 -5.25 18.68 -8.54
C MET A 354 -4.01 19.33 -7.93
N LEU A 355 -2.82 18.81 -8.22
CA LEU A 355 -1.59 19.22 -7.53
C LEU A 355 -0.97 20.50 -8.10
N ILE A 356 -1.27 20.85 -9.37
CA ILE A 356 -0.76 22.07 -10.01
C ILE A 356 -1.75 23.25 -9.88
N ASN A 357 -3.06 23.01 -9.94
CA ASN A 357 -4.02 24.12 -9.78
C ASN A 357 -4.06 24.64 -8.34
N ASP A 358 -3.89 23.76 -7.34
CA ASP A 358 -3.70 24.19 -5.94
C ASP A 358 -2.39 24.97 -5.75
N TYR A 359 -1.42 24.80 -6.65
CA TYR A 359 -0.13 25.50 -6.62
C TYR A 359 -0.13 26.86 -7.33
N ARG A 360 -0.94 27.03 -8.40
CA ARG A 360 -1.03 28.30 -9.13
C ARG A 360 -2.18 29.20 -8.68
N GLY A 361 -3.08 28.69 -7.84
CA GLY A 361 -4.25 29.40 -7.31
C GLY A 361 -4.05 30.07 -5.95
N ARG A 362 -2.83 30.17 -5.44
CA ARG A 362 -2.52 30.85 -4.17
C ARG A 362 -1.42 31.88 -4.36
#